data_AF-A0A1G8S3E1-F1
#
_entry.id   AF-A0A1G8S3E1-F1
#
_cell.length_a   1.000
_cell.length_b   1.000
_cell.length_c   1.000
_cell.angle_alpha   90.00
_cell.angle_beta   90.00
_cell.angle_gamma   90.00
#
_symmetry.space_group_name_H-M   'P 1'
#
loop_
_entity.id
_entity.type
_entity.pdbx_description
1 polymer ?
#
loop_
_entity_poly.entity_id
_entity_poly.type
_entity_poly.pdbx_seq_one_letter_code
_entity_poly.pdbx_strand_id
1 'polypeptide(L)'
;MKNTVNVHEVNPAFTDRRSFLKISGLGVVGAGLLMAVGCSDDDDATGPITDDQLPGVRNGIFDLGAGDLGILSYAYALEQLEADFYTKVVNATGFASTFNSTEQTVLTDLYKHELIHRDFFKAAITGALTAAGLDPSARLLPTLEFKYGTLNFSNRDQVLATSKALEDTGVAAYNGAGRYITNPDYLLLAGKIVSVEARHASAIRSLIRPDSADFAGDDIVAPSNGLDAAKKPSAIIPVAAGFISTPFTAQFLP
;
A
#
# COMPACT_ATOMS: atom_id res chain seq x y z
N MET A 1 48.98 -13.59 -23.22
CA MET A 1 48.27 -12.30 -23.35
C MET A 1 47.06 -12.36 -22.43
N LYS A 2 46.96 -11.48 -21.42
CA LYS A 2 45.81 -11.44 -20.51
C LYS A 2 44.71 -10.62 -21.19
N ASN A 3 43.55 -11.24 -21.46
CA ASN A 3 42.37 -10.51 -21.89
C ASN A 3 41.79 -9.79 -20.67
N THR A 4 41.95 -8.47 -20.62
CA THR A 4 41.31 -7.64 -19.61
C THR A 4 39.92 -7.28 -20.13
N VAL A 5 38.87 -7.75 -19.44
CA VAL A 5 37.50 -7.31 -19.70
C VAL A 5 37.33 -5.97 -18.99
N ASN A 6 37.21 -4.89 -19.76
CA ASN A 6 36.87 -3.58 -19.22
C ASN A 6 35.36 -3.56 -18.96
N VAL A 7 34.98 -3.64 -17.69
CA VAL A 7 33.59 -3.39 -17.27
C VAL A 7 33.40 -1.88 -17.25
N HIS A 8 32.62 -1.38 -18.20
CA HIS A 8 32.12 -0.02 -18.12
C HIS A 8 30.96 0.00 -17.13
N GLU A 9 31.04 0.88 -16.13
CA GLU A 9 29.89 1.21 -15.29
C GLU A 9 28.78 1.70 -16.21
N VAL A 10 27.63 1.02 -16.19
CA VAL A 10 26.44 1.49 -16.90
C VAL A 10 25.98 2.71 -16.12
N ASN A 11 26.29 3.89 -16.67
CA ASN A 11 25.79 5.15 -16.13
C ASN A 11 24.26 5.08 -16.18
N PRO A 12 23.55 5.01 -15.05
CA PRO A 12 22.10 4.89 -15.08
C PRO A 12 21.56 6.18 -15.69
N ALA A 13 20.86 6.07 -16.82
CA ALA A 13 20.16 7.17 -17.47
C ALA A 13 18.93 7.62 -16.68
N PHE A 14 19.03 7.70 -15.35
CA PHE A 14 17.99 8.20 -14.45
C PHE A 14 18.66 8.91 -13.26
N THR A 15 18.96 10.18 -13.44
CA THR A 15 19.40 11.12 -12.38
C THR A 15 18.29 11.52 -11.40
N ASP A 16 17.16 10.82 -11.37
CA ASP A 16 15.90 11.36 -10.85
C ASP A 16 15.27 10.63 -9.65
N ARG A 17 16.02 9.79 -8.91
CA ARG A 17 15.54 9.36 -7.57
C ARG A 17 15.37 10.55 -6.61
N ARG A 18 16.05 11.67 -6.86
CA ARG A 18 15.89 12.94 -6.11
C ARG A 18 14.78 13.84 -6.63
N SER A 19 14.31 13.64 -7.87
CA SER A 19 13.16 14.38 -8.42
C SER A 19 11.83 13.78 -7.98
N PHE A 20 11.80 12.48 -7.62
CA PHE A 20 10.68 11.86 -6.91
C PHE A 20 10.34 12.58 -5.59
N LEU A 21 11.35 12.90 -4.77
CA LEU A 21 11.19 13.70 -3.55
C LEU A 21 10.76 15.16 -3.82
N LYS A 22 11.01 15.69 -5.02
CA LYS A 22 10.55 17.03 -5.42
C LYS A 22 9.10 17.02 -5.91
N ILE A 23 8.63 15.92 -6.50
CA ILE A 23 7.22 15.74 -6.88
C ILE A 23 6.34 15.66 -5.62
N SER A 24 6.81 15.06 -4.53
CA SER A 24 6.10 15.09 -3.24
C SER A 24 6.07 16.46 -2.55
N GLY A 25 6.84 17.45 -3.02
CA GLY A 25 6.98 18.77 -2.40
C GLY A 25 6.44 19.95 -3.21
N LEU A 26 6.06 19.74 -4.48
CA LEU A 26 5.47 20.78 -5.33
C LEU A 26 4.02 20.39 -5.62
N GLY A 27 3.10 21.04 -4.92
CA GLY A 27 1.67 20.97 -5.24
C GLY A 27 1.45 21.32 -6.71
N VAL A 28 0.91 20.37 -7.46
CA VAL A 28 0.50 20.58 -8.85
C VAL A 28 -1.03 20.66 -8.87
N VAL A 29 -1.49 21.92 -8.94
CA VAL A 29 -2.77 22.42 -9.49
C VAL A 29 -4.05 21.73 -9.00
N GLY A 30 -4.62 22.29 -7.92
CA GLY A 30 -5.90 21.92 -7.33
C GLY A 30 -7.13 22.38 -8.11
N ALA A 31 -7.43 21.74 -9.25
CA ALA A 31 -8.74 21.90 -9.91
C ALA A 31 -9.51 20.58 -10.12
N GLY A 32 -8.88 19.42 -9.90
CA GLY A 32 -9.50 18.11 -10.14
C GLY A 32 -10.25 17.49 -8.96
N LEU A 33 -9.99 17.93 -7.72
CA LEU A 33 -10.48 17.27 -6.50
C LEU A 33 -12.01 17.38 -6.27
N LEU A 34 -12.72 18.23 -7.04
CA LEU A 34 -14.17 18.43 -6.92
C LEU A 34 -14.96 18.13 -8.20
N MET A 35 -14.32 17.60 -9.26
CA MET A 35 -14.96 17.43 -10.57
C MET A 35 -15.01 15.96 -10.98
N ALA A 36 -15.91 15.19 -10.36
CA ALA A 36 -16.29 13.87 -10.84
C ALA A 36 -17.60 13.98 -11.65
N VAL A 37 -17.50 14.22 -12.96
CA VAL A 37 -18.56 13.87 -13.93
C VAL A 37 -17.89 13.48 -15.26
N GLY A 38 -18.10 12.25 -15.74
CA GLY A 38 -17.60 11.84 -17.05
C GLY A 38 -17.78 10.37 -17.47
N CYS A 39 -19.03 9.89 -17.47
CA CYS A 39 -19.61 8.80 -18.29
C CYS A 39 -18.91 7.42 -18.40
N SER A 40 -19.47 6.45 -17.67
CA SER A 40 -19.76 5.10 -18.18
C SER A 40 -21.03 4.57 -17.51
N ASP A 41 -21.95 4.00 -18.29
CA ASP A 41 -23.16 3.33 -17.82
C ASP A 41 -22.78 2.12 -16.95
N ASP A 42 -22.67 2.31 -15.64
CA ASP A 42 -22.65 1.26 -14.62
C ASP A 42 -23.17 1.90 -13.31
N ASP A 43 -24.12 1.24 -12.64
CA ASP A 43 -25.00 1.74 -11.56
C ASP A 43 -24.31 2.19 -10.23
N ASP A 44 -23.01 2.50 -10.23
CA ASP A 44 -22.23 2.88 -9.04
C ASP A 44 -21.92 4.40 -8.96
N ALA A 45 -22.51 5.24 -9.81
CA ALA A 45 -22.27 6.69 -9.83
C ALA A 45 -22.92 7.40 -8.62
N THR A 46 -22.17 7.49 -7.51
CA THR A 46 -22.47 8.42 -6.41
C THR A 46 -22.37 9.86 -6.93
N GLY A 47 -23.31 10.72 -6.51
CA GLY A 47 -23.36 12.13 -6.93
C GLY A 47 -22.11 12.94 -6.54
N PRO A 48 -22.09 14.27 -6.79
CA PRO A 48 -20.92 15.10 -6.46
C PRO A 48 -20.54 14.94 -4.99
N ILE A 49 -19.24 14.65 -4.73
CA ILE A 49 -18.72 14.44 -3.39
C ILE A 49 -18.92 15.70 -2.56
N THR A 50 -19.64 15.59 -1.46
CA THR A 50 -19.88 16.67 -0.51
C THR A 50 -18.83 16.68 0.60
N ASP A 51 -18.66 17.82 1.30
CA ASP A 51 -17.61 17.97 2.33
C ASP A 51 -17.73 16.96 3.49
N ASP A 52 -18.96 16.52 3.77
CA ASP A 52 -19.30 15.44 4.73
C ASP A 52 -19.00 14.04 4.21
N GLN A 53 -18.51 13.90 2.98
CA GLN A 53 -18.01 12.66 2.39
C GLN A 53 -16.47 12.64 2.25
N LEU A 54 -15.76 13.74 2.53
CA LEU A 54 -14.29 13.75 2.56
C LEU A 54 -13.74 13.01 3.81
N PRO A 55 -12.51 12.49 3.81
CA PRO A 55 -11.93 11.84 5.00
C PRO A 55 -12.03 12.74 6.24
N GLY A 56 -12.23 12.19 7.44
CA GLY A 56 -12.30 13.01 8.65
C GLY A 56 -13.16 12.42 9.78
N VAL A 57 -13.15 13.08 10.93
CA VAL A 57 -13.80 12.57 12.15
C VAL A 57 -15.32 12.76 12.10
N ARG A 58 -16.06 11.66 12.32
CA ARG A 58 -17.52 11.61 12.46
C ARG A 58 -17.86 10.85 13.73
N ASN A 59 -18.64 11.47 14.61
CA ASN A 59 -19.02 10.88 15.91
C ASN A 59 -17.80 10.38 16.73
N GLY A 60 -16.68 11.10 16.67
CA GLY A 60 -15.45 10.74 17.40
C GLY A 60 -14.60 9.63 16.77
N ILE A 61 -15.01 9.08 15.61
CA ILE A 61 -14.28 8.05 14.87
C ILE A 61 -13.86 8.61 13.52
N PHE A 62 -12.62 8.38 13.10
CA PHE A 62 -12.15 8.82 11.79
C PHE A 62 -12.82 7.97 10.69
N ASP A 63 -13.42 8.60 9.69
CA ASP A 63 -13.91 7.90 8.50
C ASP A 63 -13.01 8.21 7.31
N LEU A 64 -12.71 7.16 6.53
CA LEU A 64 -11.84 7.27 5.36
C LEU A 64 -12.41 8.17 4.27
N GLY A 65 -13.72 8.39 4.22
CA GLY A 65 -14.36 9.23 3.21
C GLY A 65 -14.50 8.55 1.84
N ALA A 66 -14.80 9.37 0.84
CA ALA A 66 -15.13 8.98 -0.52
C ALA A 66 -14.09 9.48 -1.53
N GLY A 67 -14.21 9.00 -2.77
CA GLY A 67 -13.40 9.42 -3.91
C GLY A 67 -11.91 9.19 -3.71
N ASP A 68 -11.10 9.91 -4.49
CA ASP A 68 -9.65 9.74 -4.50
C ASP A 68 -9.02 9.91 -3.11
N LEU A 69 -9.41 10.92 -2.34
CA LEU A 69 -8.88 11.11 -0.98
C LEU A 69 -9.28 9.97 -0.04
N GLY A 70 -10.47 9.38 -0.23
CA GLY A 70 -10.86 8.20 0.52
C GLY A 70 -10.08 6.95 0.14
N ILE A 71 -9.86 6.71 -1.16
CA ILE A 71 -9.06 5.59 -1.64
C ILE A 71 -7.59 5.73 -1.21
N LEU A 72 -7.02 6.93 -1.24
CA LEU A 72 -5.67 7.20 -0.73
C LEU A 72 -5.60 7.00 0.79
N SER A 73 -6.61 7.43 1.54
CA SER A 73 -6.67 7.22 3.00
C SER A 73 -6.82 5.72 3.34
N TYR A 74 -7.53 4.97 2.52
CA TYR A 74 -7.62 3.52 2.58
C TYR A 74 -6.27 2.84 2.34
N ALA A 75 -5.58 3.19 1.26
CA ALA A 75 -4.23 2.68 1.01
C ALA A 75 -3.31 3.03 2.19
N TYR A 76 -3.34 4.29 2.66
CA TYR A 76 -2.55 4.71 3.81
C TYR A 76 -2.82 3.91 5.09
N ALA A 77 -4.07 3.47 5.34
CA ALA A 77 -4.39 2.61 6.48
C ALA A 77 -3.71 1.23 6.37
N LEU A 78 -3.70 0.64 5.16
CA LEU A 78 -3.07 -0.66 4.90
C LEU A 78 -1.54 -0.56 4.99
N GLU A 79 -0.94 0.49 4.41
CA GLU A 79 0.50 0.72 4.49
C GLU A 79 0.98 0.96 5.93
N GLN A 80 0.15 1.56 6.78
CA GLN A 80 0.45 1.66 8.20
C GLN A 80 0.49 0.28 8.89
N LEU A 81 -0.40 -0.64 8.51
CA LEU A 81 -0.45 -2.00 9.05
C LEU A 81 0.82 -2.76 8.68
N GLU A 82 1.20 -2.76 7.40
CA GLU A 82 2.38 -3.51 6.93
C GLU A 82 3.67 -2.90 7.47
N ALA A 83 3.76 -1.57 7.52
CA ALA A 83 4.88 -0.87 8.15
C ALA A 83 5.02 -1.23 9.64
N ASP A 84 3.93 -1.27 10.41
CA ASP A 84 3.97 -1.68 11.82
C ASP A 84 4.35 -3.15 11.98
N PHE A 85 3.80 -4.02 11.14
CA PHE A 85 4.07 -5.45 11.16
C PHE A 85 5.55 -5.75 10.91
N TYR A 86 6.12 -5.24 9.81
CA TYR A 86 7.53 -5.48 9.50
C TYR A 86 8.47 -4.79 10.47
N THR A 87 8.08 -3.64 11.05
CA THR A 87 8.82 -3.04 12.17
C THR A 87 8.92 -4.02 13.34
N LYS A 88 7.84 -4.71 13.69
CA LYS A 88 7.85 -5.72 14.77
C LYS A 88 8.65 -6.96 14.40
N VAL A 89 8.60 -7.41 13.14
CA VAL A 89 9.39 -8.54 12.64
C VAL A 89 10.89 -8.28 12.79
N VAL A 90 11.40 -7.17 12.25
CA VAL A 90 12.85 -6.89 12.26
C VAL A 90 13.40 -6.56 13.65
N ASN A 91 12.53 -6.07 14.54
CA ASN A 91 12.88 -5.79 15.94
C ASN A 91 12.55 -6.95 16.90
N ALA A 92 12.07 -8.08 16.39
CA ALA A 92 11.74 -9.24 17.22
C ALA A 92 12.97 -9.78 17.93
N THR A 93 12.81 -10.15 19.20
CA THR A 93 13.87 -10.87 19.92
C THR A 93 14.13 -12.19 19.21
N GLY A 94 15.38 -12.41 18.78
CA GLY A 94 15.77 -13.59 18.04
C GLY A 94 15.53 -13.51 16.53
N PHE A 95 15.26 -12.34 15.94
CA PHE A 95 15.18 -12.17 14.47
C PHE A 95 16.38 -12.81 13.76
N ALA A 96 17.60 -12.48 14.19
CA ALA A 96 18.84 -13.00 13.58
C ALA A 96 19.04 -14.52 13.75
N SER A 97 18.42 -15.15 14.77
CA SER A 97 18.49 -16.60 15.00
C SER A 97 17.31 -17.36 14.40
N THR A 98 16.19 -16.68 14.13
CA THR A 98 14.95 -17.27 13.61
C THR A 98 14.99 -17.37 12.08
N PHE A 99 15.56 -16.36 11.43
CA PHE A 99 15.59 -16.24 9.97
C PHE A 99 17.01 -16.44 9.44
N ASN A 100 17.14 -17.08 8.28
CA ASN A 100 18.44 -17.18 7.60
C ASN A 100 18.85 -15.83 6.97
N SER A 101 20.08 -15.73 6.44
CA SER A 101 20.61 -14.47 5.90
C SER A 101 19.77 -13.87 4.76
N THR A 102 19.21 -14.71 3.90
CA THR A 102 18.37 -14.29 2.78
C THR A 102 17.05 -13.75 3.28
N GLU A 103 16.40 -14.46 4.19
CA GLU A 103 15.14 -14.04 4.83
C GLU A 103 15.33 -12.73 5.60
N GLN A 104 16.42 -12.60 6.35
CA GLN A 104 16.74 -11.35 7.06
C GLN A 104 16.88 -10.17 6.09
N THR A 105 17.53 -10.38 4.94
CA THR A 105 17.68 -9.34 3.92
C THR A 105 16.32 -8.94 3.35
N VAL A 106 15.53 -9.91 2.90
CA VAL A 106 14.21 -9.67 2.31
C VAL A 106 13.28 -8.97 3.32
N LEU A 107 13.13 -9.51 4.53
CA LEU A 107 12.26 -8.92 5.56
C LEU A 107 12.72 -7.52 5.98
N THR A 108 14.02 -7.24 5.96
CA THR A 108 14.56 -5.90 6.22
C THR A 108 14.27 -4.94 5.06
N ASP A 109 14.28 -5.40 3.82
CA ASP A 109 13.95 -4.56 2.68
C ASP A 109 12.45 -4.28 2.60
N LEU A 110 11.58 -5.27 2.86
CA LEU A 110 10.14 -5.06 2.99
C LEU A 110 9.84 -4.04 4.09
N TYR A 111 10.44 -4.20 5.28
CA TYR A 111 10.35 -3.18 6.35
C TYR A 111 10.64 -1.75 5.84
N LYS A 112 11.72 -1.56 5.08
CA LYS A 112 12.07 -0.22 4.57
C LYS A 112 11.07 0.26 3.52
N HIS A 113 10.60 -0.62 2.65
CA HIS A 113 9.64 -0.27 1.60
C HIS A 113 8.30 0.15 2.22
N GLU A 114 7.80 -0.59 3.22
CA GLU A 114 6.54 -0.22 3.88
C GLU A 114 6.63 1.09 4.67
N LEU A 115 7.78 1.37 5.30
CA LEU A 115 8.00 2.71 5.88
C LEU A 115 7.92 3.80 4.80
N ILE A 116 8.53 3.56 3.63
CA ILE A 116 8.52 4.50 2.51
C ILE A 116 7.10 4.66 1.98
N HIS A 117 6.35 3.59 1.76
CA HIS A 117 4.98 3.66 1.25
C HIS A 117 4.08 4.43 2.21
N ARG A 118 4.09 4.05 3.49
CA ARG A 118 3.36 4.77 4.56
C ARG A 118 3.69 6.26 4.57
N ASP A 119 4.97 6.60 4.64
CA ASP A 119 5.40 8.01 4.77
C ASP A 119 5.12 8.79 3.49
N PHE A 120 5.21 8.12 2.35
CA PHE A 120 4.86 8.67 1.05
C PHE A 120 3.36 9.01 0.97
N PHE A 121 2.45 8.10 1.35
CA PHE A 121 1.01 8.41 1.36
C PHE A 121 0.68 9.53 2.35
N LYS A 122 1.29 9.52 3.54
CA LYS A 122 1.14 10.60 4.50
C LYS A 122 1.48 11.96 3.88
N ALA A 123 2.61 12.04 3.18
CA ALA A 123 3.06 13.25 2.51
C ALA A 123 2.14 13.63 1.33
N ALA A 124 1.78 12.66 0.48
CA ALA A 124 0.94 12.88 -0.69
C ALA A 124 -0.46 13.38 -0.31
N ILE A 125 -1.10 12.74 0.68
CA ILE A 125 -2.42 13.14 1.19
C ILE A 125 -2.34 14.52 1.83
N THR A 126 -1.33 14.78 2.66
CA THR A 126 -1.13 16.11 3.28
C THR A 126 -0.97 17.20 2.22
N GLY A 127 -0.19 16.92 1.17
CA GLY A 127 -0.01 17.84 0.04
C GLY A 127 -1.31 18.08 -0.73
N ALA A 128 -2.07 17.02 -1.01
CA ALA A 128 -3.37 17.11 -1.70
C ALA A 128 -4.39 17.92 -0.89
N LEU A 129 -4.49 17.69 0.42
CA LEU A 129 -5.35 18.44 1.33
C LEU A 129 -4.96 19.92 1.36
N THR A 130 -3.67 20.21 1.54
CA THR A 130 -3.17 21.60 1.57
C THR A 130 -3.43 22.32 0.24
N ALA A 131 -3.19 21.66 -0.89
CA ALA A 131 -3.44 22.22 -2.22
C ALA A 131 -4.93 22.49 -2.49
N ALA A 132 -5.82 21.74 -1.85
CA ALA A 132 -7.27 21.95 -1.89
C ALA A 132 -7.77 22.98 -0.84
N GLY A 133 -6.89 23.57 -0.04
CA GLY A 133 -7.28 24.48 1.04
C GLY A 133 -7.96 23.78 2.22
N LEU A 134 -7.80 22.47 2.35
CA LEU A 134 -8.35 21.66 3.44
C LEU A 134 -7.30 21.52 4.56
N ASP A 135 -7.75 21.55 5.82
CA ASP A 135 -6.88 21.37 6.98
C ASP A 135 -6.45 19.91 7.15
N PRO A 136 -5.15 19.57 6.98
CA PRO A 136 -4.68 18.20 7.16
C PRO A 136 -4.90 17.66 8.57
N SER A 137 -4.91 18.50 9.60
CA SER A 137 -5.09 18.05 10.98
C SER A 137 -6.49 17.49 11.25
N ALA A 138 -7.49 17.89 10.45
CA ALA A 138 -8.86 17.41 10.53
C ALA A 138 -9.15 16.23 9.58
N ARG A 139 -8.32 16.05 8.55
CA ARG A 139 -8.63 15.24 7.36
C ARG A 139 -7.61 14.13 7.07
N LEU A 140 -6.44 14.14 7.70
CA LEU A 140 -5.45 13.07 7.56
C LEU A 140 -5.76 11.95 8.57
N LEU A 141 -5.78 10.71 8.10
CA LEU A 141 -5.93 9.53 8.96
C LEU A 141 -4.84 9.56 10.05
N PRO A 142 -5.18 9.43 11.35
CA PRO A 142 -4.18 9.38 12.40
C PRO A 142 -3.31 8.13 12.31
N THR A 143 -2.21 8.12 13.08
CA THR A 143 -1.44 6.89 13.30
C THR A 143 -2.34 5.83 13.92
N LEU A 144 -2.45 4.69 13.25
CA LEU A 144 -3.22 3.55 13.72
C LEU A 144 -2.37 2.68 14.66
N GLU A 145 -3.03 2.12 15.67
CA GLU A 145 -2.51 1.07 16.52
C GLU A 145 -2.99 -0.29 16.02
N PHE A 146 -2.13 -1.29 16.12
CA PHE A 146 -2.38 -2.63 15.61
C PHE A 146 -2.24 -3.70 16.68
N LYS A 147 -2.86 -4.85 16.43
CA LYS A 147 -2.85 -6.05 17.27
C LYS A 147 -2.64 -7.27 16.39
N TYR A 148 -1.87 -8.23 16.89
CA TYR A 148 -1.55 -9.46 16.16
C TYR A 148 -2.02 -10.72 16.89
N GLY A 149 -2.87 -10.57 17.91
CA GLY A 149 -3.42 -11.67 18.69
C GLY A 149 -2.32 -12.57 19.27
N THR A 150 -2.33 -13.84 18.86
CA THR A 150 -1.40 -14.88 19.32
C THR A 150 -0.15 -15.02 18.44
N LEU A 151 0.08 -14.12 17.49
CA LEU A 151 1.23 -14.17 16.61
C LEU A 151 2.54 -14.07 17.40
N ASN A 152 3.42 -15.06 17.22
CA ASN A 152 4.75 -15.06 17.77
C ASN A 152 5.76 -14.59 16.70
N PHE A 153 6.27 -13.37 16.87
CA PHE A 153 7.27 -12.78 15.96
C PHE A 153 8.64 -13.49 15.95
N SER A 154 8.91 -14.37 16.91
CA SER A 154 10.09 -15.26 16.93
C SER A 154 9.82 -16.62 16.28
N ASN A 155 8.63 -16.84 15.70
CA ASN A 155 8.31 -18.06 14.95
C ASN A 155 8.33 -17.76 13.44
N ARG A 156 9.31 -18.35 12.74
CA ARG A 156 9.51 -18.17 11.29
C ARG A 156 8.23 -18.42 10.49
N ASP A 157 7.58 -19.56 10.71
CA ASP A 157 6.44 -19.98 9.90
C ASP A 157 5.21 -19.09 10.12
N GLN A 158 4.97 -18.66 11.36
CA GLN A 158 3.88 -17.72 11.65
C GLN A 158 4.14 -16.34 11.03
N VAL A 159 5.38 -15.85 11.09
CA VAL A 159 5.76 -14.57 10.47
C VAL A 159 5.59 -14.65 8.96
N LEU A 160 6.17 -15.65 8.29
CA LEU A 160 6.08 -15.76 6.83
C LEU A 160 4.65 -16.03 6.34
N ALA A 161 3.85 -16.80 7.09
CA ALA A 161 2.44 -16.99 6.77
C ALA A 161 1.63 -15.67 6.89
N THR A 162 1.92 -14.88 7.93
CA THR A 162 1.29 -13.56 8.11
C THR A 162 1.74 -12.58 7.03
N SER A 163 3.05 -12.52 6.72
CA SER A 163 3.59 -11.76 5.59
C SER A 163 2.85 -12.10 4.31
N LYS A 164 2.78 -13.38 3.94
CA LYS A 164 2.09 -13.80 2.70
C LYS A 164 0.64 -13.30 2.66
N ALA A 165 -0.08 -13.42 3.78
CA ALA A 165 -1.46 -12.98 3.86
C ALA A 165 -1.62 -11.47 3.71
N LEU A 166 -0.71 -10.68 4.31
CA LEU A 166 -0.70 -9.22 4.19
C LEU A 166 -0.37 -8.81 2.75
N GLU A 167 0.75 -9.28 2.19
CA GLU A 167 1.19 -8.92 0.83
C GLU A 167 0.15 -9.29 -0.24
N ASP A 168 -0.39 -10.51 -0.20
CA ASP A 168 -1.42 -10.95 -1.14
C ASP A 168 -2.70 -10.09 -1.01
N THR A 169 -3.02 -9.66 0.21
CA THR A 169 -4.16 -8.77 0.48
C THR A 169 -3.89 -7.35 -0.01
N GLY A 170 -2.66 -6.84 0.18
CA GLY A 170 -2.20 -5.54 -0.32
C GLY A 170 -2.30 -5.45 -1.84
N VAL A 171 -1.80 -6.46 -2.56
CA VAL A 171 -1.94 -6.55 -4.03
C VAL A 171 -3.41 -6.52 -4.45
N ALA A 172 -4.24 -7.35 -3.83
CA ALA A 172 -5.68 -7.41 -4.13
C ALA A 172 -6.41 -6.09 -3.83
N ALA A 173 -5.99 -5.40 -2.77
CA ALA A 173 -6.51 -4.11 -2.35
C ALA A 173 -6.20 -3.02 -3.38
N TYR A 174 -4.94 -2.91 -3.83
CA TYR A 174 -4.54 -1.94 -4.85
C TYR A 174 -5.23 -2.18 -6.18
N ASN A 175 -5.23 -3.43 -6.67
CA ASN A 175 -5.84 -3.78 -7.94
C ASN A 175 -7.35 -3.51 -7.94
N GLY A 176 -8.03 -3.81 -6.83
CA GLY A 176 -9.47 -3.57 -6.71
C GLY A 176 -9.83 -2.10 -6.47
N ALA A 177 -8.98 -1.35 -5.78
CA ALA A 177 -9.20 0.08 -5.53
C ALA A 177 -8.87 0.97 -6.74
N GLY A 178 -7.95 0.54 -7.61
CA GLY A 178 -7.46 1.34 -8.73
C GLY A 178 -8.55 1.86 -9.66
N ARG A 179 -9.62 1.09 -9.89
CA ARG A 179 -10.77 1.52 -10.73
C ARG A 179 -11.58 2.69 -10.15
N TYR A 180 -11.40 3.00 -8.86
CA TYR A 180 -12.10 4.08 -8.18
C TYR A 180 -11.26 5.37 -8.07
N ILE A 181 -10.02 5.33 -8.56
CA ILE A 181 -9.14 6.49 -8.63
C ILE A 181 -9.43 7.24 -9.93
N THR A 182 -9.88 8.48 -9.80
CA THR A 182 -10.27 9.34 -10.92
C THR A 182 -9.13 10.23 -11.39
N ASN A 183 -8.22 10.64 -10.50
CA ASN A 183 -7.04 11.40 -10.86
C ASN A 183 -5.96 10.48 -11.44
N PRO A 184 -5.54 10.68 -12.71
CA PRO A 184 -4.55 9.83 -13.36
C PRO A 184 -3.18 9.84 -12.68
N ASP A 185 -2.81 10.92 -11.98
CA ASP A 185 -1.54 10.97 -11.23
C ASP A 185 -1.58 10.06 -10.00
N TYR A 186 -2.73 9.99 -9.32
CA TYR A 186 -2.93 9.06 -8.21
C TYR A 186 -3.03 7.61 -8.70
N LEU A 187 -3.63 7.38 -9.87
CA LEU A 187 -3.70 6.05 -10.47
C LEU A 187 -2.31 5.56 -10.89
N LEU A 188 -1.52 6.41 -11.54
CA LEU A 188 -0.13 6.11 -11.89
C LEU A 188 0.70 5.78 -10.66
N LEU A 189 0.45 6.50 -9.56
CA LEU A 189 1.13 6.30 -8.31
C LEU A 189 0.76 4.97 -7.65
N ALA A 190 -0.54 4.67 -7.53
CA ALA A 190 -1.02 3.37 -7.05
C ALA A 190 -0.47 2.21 -7.90
N GLY A 191 -0.43 2.38 -9.22
CA GLY A 191 0.15 1.40 -10.15
C GLY A 191 1.65 1.14 -9.94
N LYS A 192 2.41 2.12 -9.44
CA LYS A 192 3.83 1.92 -9.08
C LYS A 192 3.97 1.14 -7.79
N ILE A 193 3.16 1.45 -6.78
CA ILE A 193 3.22 0.80 -5.45
C ILE A 193 2.78 -0.65 -5.57
N VAL A 194 1.66 -0.95 -6.24
CA VAL A 194 1.22 -2.34 -6.44
C VAL A 194 2.24 -3.20 -7.20
N SER A 195 3.07 -2.60 -8.07
CA SER A 195 4.17 -3.32 -8.72
C SER A 195 5.29 -3.72 -7.74
N VAL A 196 5.47 -2.95 -6.66
CA VAL A 196 6.38 -3.29 -5.56
C VAL A 196 5.72 -4.32 -4.64
N GLU A 197 4.46 -4.13 -4.25
CA GLU A 197 3.70 -5.11 -3.44
C GLU A 197 3.66 -6.50 -4.10
N ALA A 198 3.43 -6.57 -5.40
CA ALA A 198 3.45 -7.85 -6.12
C ALA A 198 4.82 -8.54 -6.05
N ARG A 199 5.92 -7.78 -5.95
CA ARG A 199 7.27 -8.35 -5.75
C ARG A 199 7.49 -8.77 -4.30
N HIS A 200 6.92 -8.06 -3.34
CA HIS A 200 6.95 -8.48 -1.94
C HIS A 200 6.21 -9.80 -1.75
N ALA A 201 4.97 -9.90 -2.26
CA ALA A 201 4.18 -11.13 -2.28
C ALA A 201 4.98 -12.29 -2.90
N SER A 202 5.56 -12.05 -4.08
CA SER A 202 6.39 -13.03 -4.79
C SER A 202 7.63 -13.45 -4.02
N ALA A 203 8.33 -12.51 -3.38
CA ALA A 203 9.51 -12.77 -2.58
C ALA A 203 9.18 -13.60 -1.33
N ILE A 204 8.12 -13.24 -0.59
CA ILE A 204 7.67 -13.99 0.58
C ILE A 204 7.25 -15.41 0.20
N ARG A 205 6.48 -15.57 -0.88
CA ARG A 205 6.11 -16.88 -1.42
C ARG A 205 7.33 -17.73 -1.75
N SER A 206 8.35 -17.12 -2.35
CA SER A 206 9.64 -17.78 -2.66
C SER A 206 10.42 -18.17 -1.40
N LEU A 207 10.34 -17.39 -0.31
CA LEU A 207 10.93 -17.78 0.98
C LEU A 207 10.21 -18.97 1.63
N ILE A 208 8.90 -19.09 1.43
CA ILE A 208 8.09 -20.19 1.98
C ILE A 208 8.31 -21.47 1.17
N ARG A 209 8.27 -21.39 -0.17
CA ARG A 209 8.48 -22.53 -1.08
C ARG A 209 9.50 -22.16 -2.19
N PRO A 210 10.81 -22.25 -1.91
CA PRO A 210 11.86 -21.97 -2.89
C PRO A 210 11.75 -22.84 -4.15
N ASP A 211 12.16 -22.30 -5.29
CA ASP A 211 12.20 -22.99 -6.59
C ASP A 211 10.87 -23.63 -7.03
N SER A 212 9.74 -23.07 -6.58
CA SER A 212 8.39 -23.52 -6.92
C SER A 212 7.62 -22.45 -7.72
N ALA A 213 6.48 -22.84 -8.30
CA ALA A 213 5.60 -21.90 -9.02
C ALA A 213 4.84 -20.92 -8.10
N ASP A 214 5.00 -21.06 -6.78
CA ASP A 214 4.29 -20.26 -5.78
C ASP A 214 4.49 -18.76 -5.87
N PHE A 215 5.66 -18.35 -6.36
CA PHE A 215 6.04 -16.94 -6.49
C PHE A 215 5.01 -16.13 -7.30
N ALA A 216 4.22 -16.81 -8.14
CA ALA A 216 3.08 -16.29 -8.88
C ALA A 216 2.06 -17.43 -9.10
N GLY A 217 1.64 -18.08 -8.01
CA GLY A 217 0.80 -19.27 -8.07
C GLY A 217 -0.62 -19.02 -8.59
N ASP A 218 -1.24 -20.05 -9.15
CA ASP A 218 -2.63 -20.02 -9.66
C ASP A 218 -3.68 -19.70 -8.56
N ASP A 219 -3.28 -19.69 -7.29
CA ASP A 219 -4.10 -19.28 -6.15
C ASP A 219 -4.29 -17.75 -6.05
N ILE A 220 -3.42 -16.97 -6.68
CA ILE A 220 -3.50 -15.49 -6.73
C ILE A 220 -3.54 -14.95 -8.16
N VAL A 221 -2.84 -15.58 -9.10
CA VAL A 221 -2.82 -15.19 -10.51
C VAL A 221 -3.77 -16.10 -11.28
N ALA A 222 -4.84 -15.56 -11.83
CA ALA A 222 -5.84 -16.36 -12.54
C ALA A 222 -5.28 -16.93 -13.86
N PRO A 223 -5.24 -18.26 -14.06
CA PRO A 223 -4.64 -18.86 -15.27
C PRO A 223 -5.34 -18.47 -16.57
N SER A 224 -6.61 -18.06 -16.49
CA SER A 224 -7.41 -17.67 -17.65
C SER A 224 -7.00 -16.34 -18.29
N ASN A 225 -6.40 -15.43 -17.52
CA ASN A 225 -6.10 -14.08 -17.99
C ASN A 225 -4.76 -13.52 -17.47
N GLY A 226 -4.06 -14.23 -16.58
CA GLY A 226 -2.79 -13.81 -15.99
C GLY A 226 -2.90 -12.61 -15.06
N LEU A 227 -4.11 -12.29 -14.58
CA LEU A 227 -4.34 -11.16 -13.67
C LEU A 227 -4.33 -11.65 -12.22
N ASP A 228 -3.73 -10.82 -11.37
CA ASP A 228 -3.78 -11.00 -9.93
C ASP A 228 -5.18 -10.72 -9.37
N ALA A 229 -5.40 -11.08 -8.10
CA ALA A 229 -6.66 -10.79 -7.43
C ALA A 229 -6.95 -9.28 -7.40
N ALA A 230 -8.23 -8.92 -7.47
CA ALA A 230 -8.71 -7.55 -7.34
C ALA A 230 -9.98 -7.54 -6.48
N LYS A 231 -9.94 -6.87 -5.32
CA LYS A 231 -11.05 -6.86 -4.36
C LYS A 231 -11.44 -5.44 -3.99
N LYS A 232 -12.75 -5.16 -3.95
CA LYS A 232 -13.26 -3.85 -3.52
C LYS A 232 -12.82 -3.54 -2.07
N PRO A 233 -12.63 -2.27 -1.70
CA PRO A 233 -12.34 -1.88 -0.31
C PRO A 233 -13.27 -2.52 0.72
N SER A 234 -14.57 -2.60 0.43
CA SER A 234 -15.59 -3.27 1.26
C SER A 234 -15.30 -4.74 1.57
N ALA A 235 -14.54 -5.44 0.72
CA ALA A 235 -14.11 -6.82 0.94
C ALA A 235 -12.75 -6.93 1.65
N ILE A 236 -11.91 -5.90 1.60
CA ILE A 236 -10.58 -5.89 2.22
C ILE A 236 -10.63 -5.41 3.67
N ILE A 237 -11.38 -4.35 3.95
CA ILE A 237 -11.43 -3.72 5.27
C ILE A 237 -11.81 -4.72 6.38
N PRO A 238 -12.81 -5.60 6.21
CA PRO A 238 -13.13 -6.60 7.22
C PRO A 238 -11.98 -7.59 7.50
N VAL A 239 -11.17 -7.91 6.48
CA VAL A 239 -9.99 -8.79 6.63
C VAL A 239 -8.90 -8.06 7.42
N ALA A 240 -8.60 -6.82 7.05
CA ALA A 240 -7.59 -6.00 7.74
C ALA A 240 -8.01 -5.63 9.18
N ALA A 241 -9.31 -5.44 9.44
CA ALA A 241 -9.85 -5.06 10.75
C ALA A 241 -9.49 -6.03 11.88
N GLY A 242 -9.17 -7.29 11.57
CA GLY A 242 -8.64 -8.23 12.55
C GLY A 242 -7.33 -7.77 13.21
N PHE A 243 -6.53 -6.99 12.48
CA PHE A 243 -5.24 -6.47 12.94
C PHE A 243 -5.31 -5.06 13.51
N ILE A 244 -6.41 -4.34 13.37
CA ILE A 244 -6.48 -2.91 13.69
C ILE A 244 -7.14 -2.72 15.07
N SER A 245 -6.46 -1.97 15.94
CA SER A 245 -6.95 -1.60 17.27
C SER A 245 -7.61 -0.22 17.25
N THR A 246 -7.02 0.75 16.53
CA THR A 246 -7.60 2.08 16.39
C THR A 246 -8.88 2.04 15.54
N PRO A 247 -10.03 2.47 16.07
CA PRO A 247 -11.26 2.46 15.30
C PRO A 247 -11.23 3.51 14.18
N PHE A 248 -11.62 3.10 12.99
CA PHE A 248 -11.99 3.97 11.87
C PHE A 248 -13.18 3.37 11.11
N THR A 249 -13.84 4.17 10.29
CA THR A 249 -14.93 3.71 9.41
C THR A 249 -14.61 4.00 7.95
N ALA A 250 -15.32 3.36 7.03
CA ALA A 250 -15.15 3.55 5.59
C ALA A 250 -16.51 3.60 4.90
N GLN A 251 -17.41 4.43 5.44
CA GLN A 251 -18.83 4.41 5.09
C GLN A 251 -19.10 4.74 3.62
N PHE A 252 -18.18 5.45 2.97
CA PHE A 252 -18.33 5.93 1.61
C PHE A 252 -17.39 5.24 0.61
N LEU A 253 -16.67 4.19 1.02
CA LEU A 253 -15.87 3.38 0.11
C LEU A 253 -16.68 2.22 -0.49
N PRO A 254 -16.42 1.85 -1.75
CA PRO A 254 -17.15 0.80 -2.48
C PRO A 254 -16.81 -0.63 -2.03
#